data_AF-A0A7X6TV08-F1
#
_entry.id   AF-A0A7X6TV08-F1
#
_cell.length_a   1.000
_cell.length_b   1.000
_cell.length_c   1.000
_cell.angle_alpha   90.00
_cell.angle_beta   90.00
_cell.angle_gamma   90.00
#
_symmetry.space_group_name_H-M   'P 1'
#
loop_
_entity.id
_entity.type
_entity.pdbx_description
1 polymer ?
#
loop_
_entity_poly.entity_id
_entity_poly.type
_entity_poly.pdbx_seq_one_letter_code
_entity_poly.pdbx_strand_id
1 'polypeptide(L)'
;MHKLSNLSLEEQINLNILNFINTIHLNKLDFIETTFDSEYFGELPMTFKKNSGQVMGLITATINGDVRKYIFNDKGFEALEDLLKLADK
;
A
#
# COMPACT_ATOMS: atom_id res chain seq x y z
N MET A 1 4.37 -11.94 20.82
CA MET A 1 3.91 -10.68 20.20
C MET A 1 4.94 -9.61 20.57
N HIS A 2 6.04 -9.52 19.81
CA HIS A 2 7.15 -8.55 19.96
C HIS A 2 8.02 -8.64 18.69
N LYS A 3 7.56 -8.07 17.56
CA LYS A 3 8.36 -8.11 16.32
C LYS A 3 8.35 -6.83 15.49
N LEU A 4 7.48 -5.86 15.80
CA LEU A 4 7.44 -4.57 15.10
C LEU A 4 8.46 -3.55 15.64
N SER A 5 8.91 -3.70 16.90
CA SER A 5 9.76 -2.71 17.59
C SER A 5 11.21 -2.61 17.08
N ASN A 6 11.64 -3.49 16.17
CA ASN A 6 13.00 -3.51 15.62
C ASN A 6 13.04 -3.21 14.11
N LEU A 7 11.91 -2.89 13.49
CA LEU A 7 11.85 -2.66 12.05
C LEU A 7 12.03 -1.18 11.74
N SER A 8 12.83 -0.90 10.72
CA SER A 8 12.91 0.41 10.10
C SER A 8 11.54 0.83 9.59
N LEU A 9 11.33 2.14 9.43
CA LEU A 9 10.07 2.67 8.96
C LEU A 9 9.68 2.14 7.58
N GLU A 10 10.66 1.95 6.69
CA GLU A 10 10.43 1.37 5.36
C GLU A 10 9.96 -0.08 5.45
N GLU A 11 10.55 -0.88 6.36
CA GLU A 11 10.10 -2.25 6.60
C GLU A 11 8.67 -2.28 7.17
N GLN A 12 8.31 -1.32 8.03
CA GLN A 12 6.95 -1.20 8.55
C GLN A 12 5.94 -0.86 7.44
N ILE A 13 6.26 0.09 6.56
CA ILE A 13 5.44 0.40 5.38
C ILE A 13 5.25 -0.87 4.55
N ASN A 14 6.35 -1.52 4.16
CA ASN A 14 6.32 -2.70 3.30
C ASN A 14 5.49 -3.83 3.90
N LEU A 15 5.64 -4.08 5.21
CA LEU A 15 4.81 -5.08 5.90
C LEU A 15 3.34 -4.70 5.93
N ASN A 16 2.99 -3.43 6.18
CA ASN A 16 1.61 -2.97 6.18
C ASN A 16 0.96 -3.15 4.80
N ILE A 17 1.69 -2.83 3.73
CA ILE A 17 1.22 -3.03 2.36
C ILE A 17 1.01 -4.52 2.08
N LEU A 18 2.00 -5.37 2.38
CA LEU A 18 1.90 -6.82 2.17
C LEU A 18 0.76 -7.45 2.99
N ASN A 19 0.53 -6.98 4.21
CA ASN A 19 -0.58 -7.44 5.04
C ASN A 19 -1.94 -7.06 4.43
N PHE A 20 -2.06 -5.86 3.85
CA PHE A 20 -3.27 -5.45 3.14
C PHE A 20 -3.53 -6.34 1.92
N ILE A 21 -2.51 -6.57 1.09
CA ILE A 21 -2.58 -7.46 -0.08
C ILE A 21 -2.95 -8.90 0.36
N ASN A 22 -2.34 -9.41 1.42
CA ASN A 22 -2.67 -10.73 1.94
C ASN A 22 -4.12 -10.79 2.44
N THR A 23 -4.66 -9.71 3.01
CA THR A 23 -6.07 -9.62 3.43
C THR A 23 -7.02 -9.75 2.23
N ILE A 24 -6.68 -9.18 1.07
CA ILE A 24 -7.44 -9.36 -0.18
C ILE A 24 -7.53 -10.85 -0.54
N HIS A 25 -6.41 -11.57 -0.48
CA HIS A 25 -6.36 -13.01 -0.75
C HIS A 25 -7.12 -13.85 0.27
N LEU A 26 -6.91 -13.60 1.56
CA LEU A 26 -7.55 -14.36 2.64
C LEU A 26 -9.08 -14.24 2.59
N ASN A 27 -9.59 -13.07 2.21
CA ASN A 27 -11.02 -12.82 2.03
C ASN A 27 -11.53 -13.18 0.63
N LYS A 28 -10.66 -13.68 -0.26
CA LYS A 28 -11.00 -14.04 -1.65
C LYS A 28 -11.71 -12.91 -2.41
N LEU A 29 -11.28 -11.67 -2.17
CA LEU A 29 -11.86 -10.51 -2.83
C LEU A 29 -11.41 -10.51 -4.30
N ASP A 30 -12.35 -10.23 -5.21
CA ASP A 30 -12.00 -9.91 -6.59
C ASP A 30 -11.37 -8.52 -6.61
N PHE A 31 -10.05 -8.46 -6.81
CA PHE A 31 -9.33 -7.20 -6.76
C PHE A 31 -9.85 -6.19 -7.78
N ILE A 32 -10.21 -6.63 -8.99
CA ILE A 32 -10.63 -5.73 -10.07
C ILE A 32 -11.98 -5.11 -9.74
N GLU A 33 -12.94 -5.91 -9.31
CA GLU A 33 -14.30 -5.45 -9.03
C GLU A 33 -14.42 -4.73 -7.68
N THR A 34 -13.55 -5.04 -6.71
CA THR A 34 -13.61 -4.46 -5.37
C THR A 34 -13.11 -3.01 -5.33
N THR A 35 -13.85 -2.17 -4.61
CA THR A 35 -13.45 -0.81 -4.24
C THR A 35 -12.76 -0.85 -2.87
N PHE A 36 -11.63 -0.15 -2.75
CA PHE A 36 -10.92 0.02 -1.49
C PHE A 36 -10.93 1.50 -1.12
N ASP A 37 -11.29 1.80 0.12
CA ASP A 37 -11.15 3.13 0.75
C ASP A 37 -10.82 2.92 2.22
N SER A 38 -9.68 2.28 2.45
CA SER A 38 -9.25 1.84 3.78
C SER A 38 -8.19 2.77 4.35
N GLU A 39 -8.32 3.08 5.64
CA GLU A 39 -7.36 3.88 6.37
C GLU A 39 -6.73 3.04 7.49
N TYR A 40 -5.39 3.07 7.55
CA TYR A 40 -4.62 2.50 8.62
C TYR A 40 -4.19 3.64 9.55
N PHE A 41 -4.74 3.64 10.77
CA PHE A 41 -4.45 4.63 11.79
C PHE A 41 -3.36 4.12 12.74
N GLY A 42 -2.40 4.97 13.11
CA GLY A 42 -1.28 4.65 13.99
C GLY A 42 -0.15 5.67 13.86
N GLU A 43 1.06 5.29 14.28
CA GLU A 43 2.27 6.13 14.14
C GLU A 43 2.66 6.36 12.66
N LEU A 44 2.21 5.48 11.77
CA LEU A 44 2.37 5.56 10.33
C LEU A 44 0.99 5.54 9.65
N PRO A 45 0.33 6.70 9.50
CA PRO A 45 -0.94 6.79 8.78
C PRO A 45 -0.78 6.37 7.32
N MET A 46 -1.65 5.47 6.86
CA MET A 46 -1.68 5.02 5.47
C MET A 46 -3.10 4.95 4.93
N THR A 47 -3.31 5.31 3.67
CA THR A 47 -4.58 5.11 2.96
C THR A 47 -4.41 4.16 1.79
N PHE A 48 -5.34 3.25 1.58
CA PHE A 48 -5.41 2.33 0.46
C PHE A 48 -6.68 2.63 -0.34
N LYS A 49 -6.51 3.21 -1.54
CA LYS A 49 -7.63 3.65 -2.37
C LYS A 49 -7.61 2.98 -3.74
N LYS A 50 -8.78 2.54 -4.20
CA LYS A 50 -9.01 1.96 -5.53
C LYS A 50 -10.50 1.98 -5.84
N ASN A 51 -10.88 2.33 -7.06
CA ASN A 51 -12.25 2.18 -7.55
C ASN A 51 -12.45 0.82 -8.25
N SER A 52 -13.69 0.37 -8.34
CA SER A 52 -14.07 -0.79 -9.16
C SER A 52 -13.63 -0.60 -10.62
N GLY A 53 -13.17 -1.69 -11.25
CA GLY A 53 -12.65 -1.72 -12.62
C GLY A 53 -11.21 -1.24 -12.81
N GLN A 54 -10.59 -0.62 -11.80
CA GLN A 54 -9.17 -0.26 -11.88
C GLN A 54 -8.28 -1.50 -11.72
N VAL A 55 -7.17 -1.56 -12.46
CA VAL A 55 -6.20 -2.67 -12.37
C VAL A 55 -5.12 -2.44 -11.32
N MET A 56 -5.01 -1.22 -10.80
CA MET A 56 -4.07 -0.81 -9.77
C MET A 56 -4.79 0.06 -8.74
N GLY A 57 -4.36 -0.05 -7.48
CA GLY A 57 -4.73 0.88 -6.42
C GLY A 57 -3.57 1.81 -6.05
N LEU A 58 -3.90 2.86 -5.31
CA LEU A 58 -2.95 3.85 -4.78
C LEU A 58 -2.86 3.71 -3.26
N ILE A 59 -1.63 3.70 -2.76
CA ILE A 59 -1.31 3.77 -1.34
C ILE A 59 -0.66 5.12 -1.09
N THR A 60 -1.07 5.79 -0.03
CA THR A 60 -0.43 7.01 0.46
C THR A 60 -0.01 6.77 1.90
N ALA A 61 1.27 6.90 2.19
CA ALA A 61 1.82 6.84 3.55
C ALA A 61 2.30 8.25 3.95
N THR A 62 1.95 8.70 5.15
CA THR A 62 2.38 9.99 5.68
C THR A 62 3.35 9.78 6.84
N ILE A 63 4.57 10.29 6.70
CA ILE A 63 5.70 10.10 7.63
C ILE A 63 6.24 11.45 8.01
N ASN A 64 6.11 11.86 9.27
CA ASN A 64 6.65 13.14 9.74
C ASN A 64 6.27 14.36 8.86
N GLY A 65 5.13 14.29 8.18
CA GLY A 65 4.67 15.30 7.21
C GLY A 65 5.02 15.01 5.74
N ASP A 66 5.97 14.11 5.46
CA ASP A 66 6.32 13.68 4.12
C ASP A 66 5.32 12.64 3.59
N VAL A 67 4.96 12.78 2.32
CA VAL A 67 4.01 11.88 1.65
C VAL A 67 4.76 10.96 0.70
N ARG A 68 4.67 9.65 0.95
CA ARG A 68 5.15 8.61 0.04
C ARG A 68 3.98 7.90 -0.63
N LYS A 69 4.11 7.65 -1.92
CA LYS A 69 3.06 7.01 -2.72
C LYS A 69 3.55 5.72 -3.32
N TYR A 70 2.69 4.70 -3.27
CA TYR A 70 2.94 3.40 -3.85
C TYR A 70 1.74 2.98 -4.70
N ILE A 71 2.01 2.23 -5.75
CA ILE A 71 0.98 1.58 -6.56
C ILE A 71 0.94 0.11 -6.18
N PHE A 72 -0.25 -0.48 -6.07
CA PHE A 72 -0.39 -1.88 -5.69
C PHE A 72 -1.45 -2.61 -6.51
N ASN A 73 -1.30 -3.92 -6.57
CA ASN A 73 -2.34 -4.85 -6.99
C ASN A 73 -2.42 -6.04 -6.02
N ASP A 74 -3.21 -7.06 -6.37
CA ASP A 74 -3.29 -8.29 -5.58
C ASP A 74 -2.02 -9.15 -5.65
N LYS A 75 -0.96 -8.75 -6.36
CA LYS A 75 0.30 -9.50 -6.47
C LYS A 75 1.46 -8.82 -5.77
N GLY A 76 1.43 -7.51 -5.61
CA GLY A 76 2.53 -6.75 -5.04
C GLY A 76 2.32 -5.25 -5.13
N PHE A 77 3.40 -4.51 -4.92
CA PHE A 77 3.41 -3.05 -4.96
C PHE A 77 4.77 -2.51 -5.39
N GLU A 78 4.77 -1.28 -5.87
CA GLU A 78 5.97 -0.54 -6.28
C GLU A 78 5.86 0.93 -5.83
N ALA A 79 7.00 1.57 -5.60
CA ALA A 79 7.03 3.01 -5.30
C ALA A 79 6.64 3.80 -6.56
N LEU A 80 5.73 4.77 -6.41
CA LEU A 80 5.26 5.58 -7.55
C LEU A 80 6.41 6.38 -8.17
N GLU A 81 7.34 6.89 -7.35
CA GLU A 81 8.50 7.63 -7.84
C GLU A 81 9.41 6.78 -8.74
N ASP A 82 9.58 5.50 -8.43
CA ASP A 82 10.39 4.62 -9.26
C ASP A 82 9.73 4.33 -10.60
N LEU A 83 8.40 4.20 -10.63
CA LEU A 83 7.63 4.09 -11.87
C LEU A 83 7.71 5.37 -12.71
N LEU A 84 7.65 6.55 -12.09
CA LEU A 84 7.75 7.83 -12.79
C LEU A 84 9.12 8.03 -13.45
N LYS A 85 10.20 7.61 -12.80
CA LYS A 85 11.56 7.62 -13.39
C LYS A 85 11.67 6.81 -14.69
N LEU A 86 10.78 5.84 -14.93
CA LEU A 86 10.75 5.09 -16.18
C LEU A 86 10.09 5.88 -17.34
N ALA A 87 9.20 6.82 -17.02
CA ALA A 87 8.51 7.66 -17.98
C ALA A 87 9.38 8.85 -18.42
N ASP A 88 10.20 9.37 -17.51
CA ASP A 88 11.13 10.46 -17.77
C ASP A 88 12.43 9.92 -18.41
N LYS A 89 12.39 9.71 -19.73
CA LYS A 89 13.58 9.47 -20.56
C LYS A 89 14.18 10.77 -21.10
#